data_AF-A0A531L4F1-F1
#
_entry.id   AF-A0A531L4F1-F1
#
_cell.length_a   1.000
_cell.length_b   1.000
_cell.length_c   1.000
_cell.angle_alpha   90.00
_cell.angle_beta   90.00
_cell.angle_gamma   90.00
#
_symmetry.space_group_name_H-M   'P 1'
#
loop_
_entity.id
_entity.type
_entity.pdbx_description
1 polymer ?
#
loop_
_entity_poly.entity_id
_entity_poly.type
_entity_poly.pdbx_seq_one_letter_code
_entity_poly.pdbx_strand_id
1 'polypeptide(L)' 'VHTLNGSGTAVGRALIAVIENYQNEDGSVTIPEALRPYMGGLEKIESR' A
#
# COMPACT_ATOMS: atom_id res chain seq x y z
N VAL A 1 35.60 -9.07 -4.54
CA VAL A 1 34.11 -9.12 -4.38
C VAL A 1 33.58 -7.70 -4.36
N HIS A 2 32.41 -7.45 -4.95
CA HIS A 2 31.75 -6.13 -4.96
C HIS A 2 30.38 -6.24 -4.28
N THR A 3 29.94 -5.17 -3.62
CA THR A 3 28.65 -5.10 -2.94
C THR A 3 27.68 -4.20 -3.70
N LEU A 4 26.41 -4.60 -3.77
CA LEU A 4 25.32 -3.78 -4.28
C LEU A 4 24.28 -3.56 -3.17
N ASN A 5 23.60 -2.42 -3.20
CA ASN A 5 22.41 -2.17 -2.40
C ASN A 5 21.38 -1.35 -3.20
N GLY A 6 20.11 -1.53 -2.85
CA GLY A 6 18.99 -0.82 -3.42
C GLY A 6 17.74 -1.11 -2.59
N SER A 7 16.92 -0.09 -2.34
CA SER A 7 15.69 -0.24 -1.57
C SER A 7 14.68 -1.07 -2.37
N GLY A 8 14.20 -2.18 -1.80
CA GLY A 8 13.08 -2.92 -2.38
C GLY A 8 11.79 -2.10 -2.37
N THR A 9 11.57 -1.30 -1.31
CA THR A 9 10.50 -0.30 -1.21
C THR A 9 10.82 0.67 -0.07
N ALA A 10 10.66 1.98 -0.29
CA ALA A 10 10.62 2.95 0.79
C ALA A 10 9.18 3.01 1.37
N VAL A 11 8.94 2.28 2.46
CA VAL A 11 7.58 1.98 2.97
C VAL A 11 6.67 3.21 3.08
N GLY A 12 7.17 4.31 3.65
CA GLY A 12 6.36 5.54 3.77
C GLY A 12 5.94 6.14 2.43
N ARG A 13 6.81 6.09 1.41
CA ARG A 13 6.48 6.58 0.06
C ARG A 13 5.51 5.64 -0.66
N ALA A 14 5.68 4.33 -0.47
CA ALA A 14 4.76 3.35 -1.03
C ALA A 14 3.36 3.46 -0.44
N LEU A 15 3.24 3.76 0.86
CA LEU A 15 1.93 4.02 1.47
C LEU A 15 1.22 5.21 0.81
N ILE A 16 1.91 6.32 0.57
CA ILE A 16 1.33 7.50 -0.11
C ILE A 16 0.84 7.10 -1.51
N ALA A 17 1.68 6.40 -2.28
CA ALA A 17 1.30 5.94 -3.62
C ALA A 17 0.09 5.01 -3.59
N VAL A 18 0.01 4.09 -2.62
CA VAL A 18 -1.16 3.22 -2.45
C VAL A 18 -2.41 4.03 -2.14
N ILE A 19 -2.34 5.00 -1.22
CA ILE A 19 -3.49 5.86 -0.89
C ILE A 19 -3.95 6.65 -2.11
N GLU A 20 -3.05 7.33 -2.82
CA GLU A 20 -3.40 8.16 -3.97
C GLU A 20 -4.00 7.34 -5.14
N ASN A 21 -3.49 6.14 -5.40
CA ASN A 21 -3.92 5.34 -6.54
C ASN A 21 -5.15 4.45 -6.25
N TYR A 22 -5.46 4.22 -4.98
CA TYR A 22 -6.57 3.36 -4.56
C TYR A 22 -7.63 4.09 -3.72
N GLN A 23 -7.55 5.42 -3.64
CA GLN A 23 -8.62 6.23 -3.05
C GLN A 23 -9.89 6.15 -3.91
N ASN A 24 -11.02 5.93 -3.26
CA ASN A 24 -12.34 5.93 -3.87
C ASN A 24 -13.03 7.30 -3.66
N GLU A 25 -14.10 7.56 -4.41
CA GLU A 25 -14.84 8.84 -4.33
C GLU A 25 -15.44 9.12 -2.95
N ASP A 26 -15.75 8.09 -2.17
CA ASP A 26 -16.26 8.18 -0.79
C ASP A 26 -15.15 8.44 0.25
N GLY A 27 -13.91 8.65 -0.19
CA GLY A 27 -12.74 8.92 0.64
C GLY A 27 -12.05 7.67 1.23
N SER A 28 -12.65 6.50 1.06
CA SER A 28 -12.04 5.24 1.48
C SER A 28 -10.86 4.84 0.59
N VAL A 29 -10.07 3.85 1.01
CA VAL A 29 -8.95 3.31 0.22
C VAL A 29 -9.14 1.81 0.00
N THR A 30 -9.19 1.38 -1.27
CA THR A 30 -9.19 -0.03 -1.65
C THR A 30 -7.83 -0.66 -1.38
N ILE A 31 -7.80 -1.81 -0.70
CA ILE A 31 -6.54 -2.50 -0.41
C ILE A 31 -6.12 -3.34 -1.63
N PRO A 32 -4.90 -3.12 -2.17
CA PRO A 32 -4.37 -3.95 -3.25
C PRO A 32 -4.42 -5.44 -2.89
N GLU A 33 -4.82 -6.28 -3.84
CA GLU A 33 -5.00 -7.73 -3.60
C GLU A 33 -3.77 -8.39 -2.96
N ALA A 34 -2.57 -7.98 -3.40
CA ALA A 34 -1.30 -8.47 -2.87
C ALA A 34 -1.08 -8.16 -1.37
N LEU A 35 -1.75 -7.15 -0.82
CA LEU A 35 -1.61 -6.74 0.59
C LEU A 35 -2.68 -7.38 1.49
N ARG A 36 -3.81 -7.84 0.95
CA ARG A 36 -4.93 -8.39 1.73
C ARG A 36 -4.54 -9.54 2.69
N PRO A 37 -3.67 -10.50 2.33
CA PRO A 37 -3.25 -11.57 3.25
C PRO A 37 -2.52 -11.04 4.49
N TYR A 38 -1.87 -9.88 4.38
CA TYR A 38 -1.15 -9.23 5.49
C TYR A 38 -2.06 -8.33 6.33
N MET A 39 -3.29 -8.08 5.86
CA MET A 39 -4.28 -7.22 6.52
C MET A 39 -5.49 -8.01 7.04
N GLY A 40 -5.34 -9.31 7.27
CA GLY A 40 -6.42 -10.17 7.79
C GLY A 40 -7.57 -10.37 6.79
N GLY A 41 -7.30 -10.25 5.49
CA GLY A 41 -8.32 -10.34 4.44
C GLY A 41 -9.13 -9.05 4.24
N LEU A 42 -8.75 -7.95 4.89
CA LEU A 42 -9.41 -6.66 4.71
C LEU A 42 -9.28 -6.18 3.26
N GLU A 43 -10.39 -5.74 2.66
CA GLU A 43 -10.43 -5.30 1.27
C GLU A 43 -10.45 -3.77 1.12
N LYS A 44 -10.82 -3.04 2.18
CA LYS A 44 -11.07 -1.60 2.14
C LYS A 44 -10.76 -0.96 3.50
N ILE A 45 -10.21 0.25 3.47
CA ILE A 45 -10.02 1.12 4.65
C ILE A 45 -11.06 2.24 4.56
N GLU A 46 -11.94 2.34 5.54
CA GLU A 46 -12.99 3.37 5.57
C GLU A 46 -12.42 4.76 5.91
N SER A 47 -12.96 5.81 5.27
CA SER A 47 -12.72 7.19 5.72
C SER A 47 -13.52 7.42 7.00
N ARG A 48 -12.85 7.86 8.06
CA ARG A 48 -13.52 8.37 9.28
C ARG A 48 -14.04 9.78 9.07
#